data_AF-A0A848YXU4-F1
#
_entry.id   AF-A0A848YXU4-F1
#
_cell.length_a   1.000
_cell.length_b   1.000
_cell.length_c   1.000
_cell.angle_alpha   90.00
_cell.angle_beta   90.00
_cell.angle_gamma   90.00
#
_symmetry.space_group_name_H-M   'P 1'
#
loop_
_entity.id
_entity.type
_entity.pdbx_description
1 polymer ?
#
loop_
_entity_poly.entity_id
_entity_poly.type
_entity_poly.pdbx_seq_one_letter_code
_entity_poly.pdbx_strand_id
1 'polypeptide(L)'
;MKRKLSDIFIEIALQGLKEPKYGNSEIMHPLMILAHIAWQRETSDPNFMEGQYEEEIAKFNFPQIKIKTELISTDWSSILERMRNYKRLRFPDDNRIVTLCGFTPRNTLRVEWKEN
;
A
#
# COMPACT_ATOMS: atom_id res chain seq x y z
N MET A 1 15.41 -16.73 7.48
CA MET A 1 15.60 -15.28 7.20
C MET A 1 14.23 -14.65 7.05
N LYS A 2 13.88 -13.61 7.82
CA LYS A 2 12.60 -12.89 7.62
C LYS A 2 12.61 -12.24 6.22
N ARG A 3 11.50 -12.31 5.49
CA ARG A 3 11.38 -11.69 4.16
C ARG A 3 11.57 -10.17 4.25
N LYS A 4 12.16 -9.58 3.21
CA LYS A 4 12.38 -8.14 3.12
C LYS A 4 11.04 -7.42 3.06
N LEU A 5 10.85 -6.41 3.92
CA LEU A 5 9.55 -5.76 4.07
C LEU A 5 9.16 -4.96 2.82
N SER A 6 10.15 -4.43 2.06
CA SER A 6 9.90 -3.80 0.76
C SER A 6 9.19 -4.72 -0.22
N ASP A 7 9.57 -6.01 -0.25
CA ASP A 7 9.03 -6.96 -1.22
C ASP A 7 7.60 -7.33 -0.85
N ILE A 8 7.33 -7.47 0.46
CA ILE A 8 5.99 -7.67 1.00
C ILE A 8 5.09 -6.46 0.68
N PHE A 9 5.60 -5.25 0.85
CA PHE A 9 4.84 -4.03 0.54
C PHE A 9 4.51 -3.90 -0.93
N ILE A 10 5.43 -4.30 -1.82
CA ILE A 10 5.14 -4.40 -3.25
C ILE A 10 4.02 -5.43 -3.48
N GLU A 11 4.08 -6.62 -2.89
CA GLU A 11 3.01 -7.63 -3.02
C GLU A 11 1.64 -7.15 -2.56
N ILE A 12 1.61 -6.40 -1.47
CA ILE A 12 0.38 -5.78 -0.94
C ILE A 12 -0.10 -4.69 -1.92
N ALA A 13 0.77 -3.78 -2.35
CA ALA A 13 0.42 -2.69 -3.27
C ALA A 13 -0.13 -3.24 -4.61
N LEU A 14 0.46 -4.32 -5.12
CA LEU A 14 0.00 -5.00 -6.33
C LEU A 14 -1.44 -5.51 -6.23
N GLN A 15 -2.00 -5.71 -5.03
CA GLN A 15 -3.40 -6.09 -4.86
C GLN A 15 -4.37 -5.02 -5.39
N GLY A 16 -3.94 -3.77 -5.54
CA GLY A 16 -4.75 -2.69 -6.12
C GLY A 16 -4.77 -2.65 -7.64
N LEU A 17 -3.89 -3.39 -8.33
CA LEU A 17 -3.77 -3.35 -9.79
C LEU A 17 -4.61 -4.44 -10.45
N LYS A 18 -5.22 -4.11 -11.60
CA LYS A 18 -5.88 -5.09 -12.47
C LYS A 18 -4.91 -6.11 -13.04
N GLU A 19 -3.73 -5.65 -13.43
CA GLU A 19 -2.70 -6.47 -14.05
C GLU A 19 -1.31 -6.08 -13.52
N PRO A 20 -0.41 -7.05 -13.30
CA PRO A 20 0.95 -6.78 -12.80
C PRO A 20 1.77 -5.83 -13.70
N LYS A 21 1.44 -5.74 -14.99
CA LYS A 21 2.14 -4.86 -15.95
C LYS A 21 2.10 -3.37 -15.57
N TYR A 22 1.12 -2.95 -14.74
CA TYR A 22 1.01 -1.58 -14.26
C TYR A 22 1.90 -1.29 -13.04
N GLY A 23 2.72 -2.25 -12.58
CA GLY A 23 3.58 -2.11 -11.40
C GLY A 23 4.70 -1.05 -11.51
N ASN A 24 4.92 -0.47 -12.69
CA ASN A 24 5.83 0.68 -12.89
C ASN A 24 5.09 2.00 -13.14
N SER A 25 3.75 2.00 -13.08
CA SER A 25 2.95 3.22 -13.25
C SER A 25 3.04 4.11 -12.01
N GLU A 26 2.85 5.41 -12.20
CA GLU A 26 2.72 6.39 -11.12
C GLU A 26 1.59 6.04 -10.13
N ILE A 27 0.61 5.24 -10.55
CA ILE A 27 -0.47 4.79 -9.67
C ILE A 27 0.04 3.91 -8.52
N MET A 28 1.26 3.39 -8.63
CA MET A 28 1.91 2.66 -7.53
C MET A 28 2.23 3.55 -6.33
N HIS A 29 2.38 4.87 -6.50
CA HIS A 29 2.63 5.76 -5.38
C HIS A 29 1.48 5.77 -4.35
N PRO A 30 0.21 6.06 -4.71
CA PRO A 30 -0.89 5.94 -3.76
C PRO A 30 -1.16 4.51 -3.31
N LEU A 31 -0.92 3.49 -4.16
CA LEU A 31 -1.05 2.09 -3.73
C LEU A 31 -0.03 1.71 -2.66
N MET A 32 1.18 2.29 -2.69
CA MET A 32 2.17 2.10 -1.64
C MET A 32 1.76 2.77 -0.33
N ILE A 33 1.13 3.95 -0.40
CA ILE A 33 0.54 4.62 0.76
C ILE A 33 -0.55 3.72 1.37
N LEU A 34 -1.45 3.18 0.55
CA LEU A 34 -2.48 2.24 1.01
C LEU A 34 -1.89 0.95 1.59
N ALA A 35 -0.84 0.40 0.99
CA ALA A 35 -0.15 -0.78 1.53
C ALA A 35 0.44 -0.50 2.92
N HIS A 36 1.00 0.69 3.13
CA HIS A 36 1.48 1.12 4.44
C HIS A 36 0.35 1.25 5.45
N ILE A 37 -0.76 1.88 5.07
CA ILE A 37 -1.93 2.02 5.95
C ILE A 37 -2.49 0.65 6.31
N ALA A 38 -2.67 -0.23 5.31
CA ALA A 38 -3.13 -1.60 5.52
C ALA A 38 -2.23 -2.35 6.49
N TRP A 39 -0.91 -2.18 6.38
CA TRP A 39 0.03 -2.78 7.30
C TRP A 39 -0.19 -2.30 8.74
N GLN A 40 -0.17 -0.97 8.96
CA GLN A 40 -0.31 -0.38 10.31
C GLN A 40 -1.65 -0.73 10.96
N ARG A 41 -2.75 -0.70 10.21
CA ARG A 41 -4.08 -1.06 10.71
C ARG A 41 -4.18 -2.49 11.21
N GLU A 42 -3.35 -3.38 10.67
CA GLU A 42 -3.32 -4.78 11.04
C GLU A 42 -2.15 -5.12 12.00
N THR A 43 -1.35 -4.14 12.43
CA THR A 43 -0.23 -4.38 13.35
C THR A 43 -0.26 -3.55 14.62
N SER A 44 -0.69 -2.29 14.56
CA SER A 44 -0.40 -1.29 15.61
C SER A 44 -1.58 -0.39 15.93
N ASP A 45 -2.26 0.15 14.90
CA ASP A 45 -3.32 1.14 15.07
C ASP A 45 -4.43 0.91 14.02
N PRO A 46 -5.55 0.26 14.39
CA PRO A 46 -6.69 0.01 13.50
C PRO A 46 -7.25 1.24 12.79
N ASN A 47 -7.03 2.44 13.35
CA ASN A 47 -7.54 3.71 12.84
C ASN A 47 -6.45 4.55 12.18
N PHE A 48 -5.27 3.97 11.90
CA PHE A 48 -4.18 4.70 11.26
C PHE A 48 -4.64 5.38 9.97
N MET A 49 -4.46 6.71 9.90
CA MET A 49 -4.88 7.59 8.79
C MET A 49 -6.40 7.56 8.49
N GLU A 50 -7.25 7.12 9.41
CA GLU A 50 -8.71 7.16 9.21
C GLU A 50 -9.21 8.58 8.93
N GLY A 51 -10.00 8.74 7.85
CA GLY A 51 -10.52 10.02 7.39
C GLY A 51 -9.50 10.98 6.76
N GLN A 52 -8.22 10.59 6.66
CA GLN A 52 -7.15 11.45 6.14
C GLN A 52 -6.53 10.92 4.83
N TYR A 53 -6.51 9.60 4.63
CA TYR A 53 -5.77 9.02 3.51
C TYR A 53 -6.41 9.33 2.14
N GLU A 54 -7.72 9.52 2.08
CA GLU A 54 -8.41 9.90 0.85
C GLU A 54 -7.93 11.25 0.34
N GLU A 55 -7.71 12.22 1.23
CA GLU A 55 -7.19 13.54 0.88
C GLU A 55 -5.74 13.46 0.39
N GLU A 56 -4.90 12.63 1.02
CA GLU A 56 -3.53 12.39 0.56
C GLU A 56 -3.47 11.75 -0.83
N ILE A 57 -4.36 10.80 -1.12
CA ILE A 57 -4.45 10.16 -2.44
C ILE A 57 -5.00 11.14 -3.49
N ALA A 58 -5.93 12.02 -3.12
CA ALA A 58 -6.49 13.01 -4.04
C ALA A 58 -5.42 13.98 -4.59
N LYS A 59 -4.33 14.24 -3.85
CA LYS A 59 -3.21 15.10 -4.28
C LYS A 59 -2.52 14.60 -5.56
N PHE A 60 -2.62 13.31 -5.90
CA PHE A 60 -2.04 12.77 -7.13
C PHE A 60 -2.85 13.14 -8.39
N ASN A 61 -4.13 13.51 -8.24
CA ASN A 61 -4.99 14.03 -9.30
C ASN A 61 -4.96 13.22 -10.63
N PHE A 62 -5.10 11.90 -10.55
CA PHE A 62 -5.08 11.05 -11.75
C PHE A 62 -6.35 11.21 -12.60
N PRO A 63 -6.23 11.16 -13.94
CA PRO A 63 -7.40 11.09 -14.83
C PRO A 63 -8.26 9.86 -14.52
N GLN A 64 -9.58 10.02 -14.52
CA GLN A 64 -10.52 8.92 -14.25
C GLN A 64 -10.33 7.73 -15.20
N ILE A 65 -9.91 7.97 -16.43
CA ILE A 65 -9.59 6.90 -17.39
C ILE A 65 -8.38 6.06 -16.93
N LYS A 66 -7.37 6.67 -16.31
CA LYS A 66 -6.17 5.98 -15.78
C LYS A 66 -6.55 5.09 -14.62
N ILE A 67 -7.30 5.63 -13.65
CA ILE A 67 -7.83 4.89 -12.50
C ILE A 67 -8.64 3.67 -12.98
N LYS A 68 -9.59 3.87 -13.90
CA LYS A 68 -10.42 2.79 -14.44
C LYS A 68 -9.63 1.75 -15.24
N THR A 69 -8.53 2.14 -15.89
CA THR A 69 -7.72 1.23 -16.70
C THR A 69 -6.80 0.37 -15.83
N GLU A 70 -6.16 0.96 -14.83
CA GLU A 70 -5.06 0.33 -14.10
C GLU A 70 -5.50 -0.31 -12.77
N LEU A 71 -6.49 0.25 -12.07
CA LEU A 71 -6.92 -0.24 -10.75
C LEU A 71 -8.06 -1.23 -10.80
N ILE A 72 -8.09 -2.14 -9.82
CA ILE A 72 -9.19 -3.11 -9.65
C ILE A 72 -10.53 -2.47 -9.29
N SER A 73 -10.50 -1.25 -8.74
CA SER A 73 -11.65 -0.51 -8.27
C SER A 73 -11.37 0.99 -8.40
N THR A 74 -12.42 1.79 -8.59
CA THR A 74 -12.34 3.25 -8.48
C THR A 74 -12.54 3.75 -7.05
N ASP A 75 -12.91 2.85 -6.14
CA ASP A 75 -13.07 3.12 -4.72
C ASP A 75 -11.81 2.68 -3.95
N TRP A 76 -11.10 3.68 -3.42
CA TRP A 76 -9.86 3.48 -2.67
C TRP A 76 -10.07 2.71 -1.37
N SER A 77 -11.25 2.84 -0.74
CA SER A 77 -11.56 2.11 0.50
C SER A 77 -11.67 0.60 0.25
N SER A 78 -12.28 0.21 -0.88
CA SER A 78 -12.32 -1.18 -1.34
C SER A 78 -10.92 -1.75 -1.61
N ILE A 79 -10.03 -0.95 -2.21
CA ILE A 79 -8.63 -1.36 -2.44
C ILE A 79 -7.89 -1.54 -1.10
N LEU A 80 -8.04 -0.60 -0.17
CA LEU A 80 -7.44 -0.66 1.15
C LEU A 80 -7.89 -1.92 1.91
N GLU A 81 -9.19 -2.22 1.90
CA GLU A 81 -9.72 -3.41 2.57
C GLU A 81 -9.17 -4.70 1.95
N ARG A 82 -9.00 -4.74 0.62
CA ARG A 82 -8.32 -5.87 -0.03
C ARG A 82 -6.87 -6.04 0.44
N MET A 83 -6.13 -4.95 0.57
CA MET A 83 -4.75 -4.96 1.07
C MET A 83 -4.66 -5.44 2.53
N ARG A 84 -5.60 -5.00 3.38
CA ARG A 84 -5.71 -5.46 4.78
C ARG A 84 -5.98 -6.96 4.85
N ASN A 85 -6.94 -7.45 4.05
CA ASN A 85 -7.24 -8.88 3.97
C ASN A 85 -6.02 -9.69 3.51
N TYR A 86 -5.26 -9.19 2.53
CA TYR A 86 -4.03 -9.84 2.08
C TYR A 86 -2.97 -9.90 3.19
N LYS A 87 -2.75 -8.80 3.94
CA LYS A 87 -1.85 -8.78 5.10
C LYS A 87 -2.28 -9.83 6.13
N ARG A 88 -3.55 -9.82 6.56
CA ARG A 88 -4.09 -10.78 7.54
C ARG A 88 -3.90 -12.23 7.12
N LEU A 89 -4.14 -12.54 5.84
CA LEU A 89 -4.04 -13.92 5.34
C LEU A 89 -2.59 -14.40 5.18
N ARG A 90 -1.70 -13.54 4.68
CA ARG A 90 -0.35 -13.94 4.26
C ARG A 90 0.72 -13.68 5.31
N PHE A 91 0.50 -12.72 6.19
CA PHE A 91 1.45 -12.29 7.22
C PHE A 91 0.76 -12.06 8.57
N PRO A 92 0.02 -13.06 9.09
CA PRO A 92 -0.73 -12.92 10.35
C PRO A 92 0.18 -12.64 11.55
N ASP A 93 1.36 -13.27 11.59
CA ASP A 93 2.30 -13.19 12.72
C ASP A 93 3.36 -12.08 12.55
N ASP A 94 3.33 -11.35 11.44
CA ASP A 94 4.28 -10.28 11.19
C ASP A 94 3.79 -8.96 11.82
N ASN A 95 4.42 -8.63 12.94
CA ASN A 95 4.08 -7.48 13.78
C ASN A 95 5.12 -6.36 13.71
N ARG A 96 5.98 -6.35 12.66
CA ARG A 96 6.95 -5.27 12.48
C ARG A 96 6.23 -3.93 12.36
N ILE A 97 6.61 -2.94 13.16
CA ILE A 97 6.01 -1.60 13.10
C ILE A 97 6.81 -0.78 12.10
N VAL A 98 6.18 -0.41 10.98
CA VAL A 98 6.83 0.39 9.93
C VAL A 98 6.97 1.84 10.41
N THR A 99 8.15 2.42 10.29
CA THR A 99 8.43 3.82 10.68
C THR A 99 8.58 4.72 9.46
N LEU A 100 8.93 4.13 8.31
CA LEU A 100 9.05 4.82 7.03
C LEU A 100 8.71 3.86 5.90
N CYS A 101 7.90 4.33 4.95
CA CYS A 101 7.66 3.63 3.69
C CYS A 101 7.52 4.67 2.58
N GLY A 102 8.43 4.64 1.60
CA GLY A 102 8.41 5.61 0.52
C GLY A 102 9.44 5.34 -0.57
N PHE A 103 9.16 5.90 -1.75
CA PHE A 103 10.10 5.87 -2.88
C PHE A 103 11.23 6.88 -2.66
N THR A 104 12.44 6.47 -2.98
CA THR A 104 13.62 7.35 -2.99
C THR A 104 13.70 8.14 -4.30
N PRO A 105 14.54 9.19 -4.40
CA PRO A 105 14.80 9.89 -5.66
C PRO A 105 15.35 8.99 -6.78
N ARG A 106 15.84 7.78 -6.47
CA ARG A 106 16.29 6.77 -7.45
C ARG A 106 15.19 5.79 -7.85
N ASN A 107 13.94 6.09 -7.52
CA ASN A 107 12.76 5.25 -7.76
C ASN A 107 12.85 3.85 -7.11
N THR A 108 13.57 3.72 -6.00
CA THR A 108 13.61 2.50 -5.19
C THR A 108 12.75 2.63 -3.96
N LEU A 109 12.13 1.55 -3.49
CA LEU A 109 11.34 1.55 -2.27
C LEU A 109 12.25 1.42 -1.03
N ARG A 110 12.18 2.39 -0.11
CA ARG A 110 12.78 2.32 1.22
C ARG A 110 11.67 2.01 2.22
N VAL A 111 11.88 0.97 3.02
CA VAL A 111 11.01 0.63 4.16
C VAL A 111 11.89 0.47 5.39
N GLU A 112 11.53 1.15 6.47
CA GLU A 112 12.16 1.04 7.78
C GLU A 112 11.13 0.56 8.80
N TRP A 113 11.59 -0.20 9.78
CA TRP A 113 10.73 -0.77 10.80
C TRP A 113 11.49 -0.98 12.10
N LYS A 114 10.72 -1.13 13.18
CA LYS A 114 11.17 -1.67 14.45
C LYS A 114 10.43 -2.97 14.76
N GLU A 115 11.04 -3.81 15.58
CA GLU A 115 10.32 -4.94 16.17
C GLU A 115 9.41 -4.43 17.29
N ASN A 116 8.25 -5.07 17.45
CA ASN A 116 7.32 -4.82 18.55
C ASN A 116 7.77 -5.60 19.79
#